data_AF-A0A970BVM5-F1
#
_entry.id   AF-A0A970BVM5-F1
#
_cell.length_a   1.000
_cell.length_b   1.000
_cell.length_c   1.000
_cell.angle_alpha   90.00
_cell.angle_beta   90.00
_cell.angle_gamma   90.00
#
_symmetry.space_group_name_H-M   'P 1'
#
loop_
_entity.id
_entity.type
_entity.pdbx_description
1 polymer ?
#
loop_
_entity_poly.entity_id
_entity_poly.type
_entity_poly.pdbx_seq_one_letter_code
_entity_poly.pdbx_strand_id
1 'polypeptide(L)' 'MLTTRDVALMFGVTTTTVRRWCDCGRLPGAEKVGEGYRATWVIPEEALEGFEPPRPGRPQRPPRSA' A
#
# COMPACT_ATOMS: atom_id res chain seq x y z
N MET A 1 11.34 -3.74 -4.94
CA MET A 1 10.76 -2.45 -4.50
C MET A 1 9.43 -2.26 -5.23
N LEU A 2 8.32 -2.31 -4.50
CA LEU A 2 6.95 -2.25 -5.03
C LEU A 2 6.36 -0.87 -4.82
N THR A 3 5.47 -0.45 -5.71
CA THR A 3 4.71 0.79 -5.48
C THR A 3 3.50 0.51 -4.60
N THR A 4 2.94 1.56 -3.98
CA THR A 4 1.66 1.44 -3.27
C THR A 4 0.52 0.85 -4.11
N ARG A 5 0.58 0.96 -5.45
CA ARG A 5 -0.39 0.36 -6.37
C ARG A 5 -0.21 -1.15 -6.47
N ASP A 6 1.01 -1.64 -6.58
CA ASP A 6 1.29 -3.07 -6.67
C ASP A 6 0.88 -3.79 -5.38
N VAL A 7 1.23 -3.20 -4.23
CA VAL A 7 0.80 -3.69 -2.91
C VAL A 7 -0.72 -3.68 -2.80
N ALA A 8 -1.37 -2.59 -3.23
CA ALA A 8 -2.83 -2.51 -3.23
C ALA A 8 -3.48 -3.63 -4.06
N LEU A 9 -2.92 -3.96 -5.22
CA LEU A 9 -3.39 -5.05 -6.08
C LEU A 9 -3.17 -6.43 -5.45
N MET A 10 -1.99 -6.68 -4.87
CA MET A 10 -1.69 -7.96 -4.21
C MET A 10 -2.60 -8.25 -3.03
N PHE A 11 -2.89 -7.24 -2.22
CA PHE A 11 -3.74 -7.38 -1.03
C PHE A 11 -5.23 -7.09 -1.31
N GLY A 12 -5.60 -6.70 -2.53
CA GLY A 12 -6.99 -6.35 -2.88
C GLY A 12 -7.54 -5.12 -2.13
N VAL A 13 -6.66 -4.20 -1.73
CA VAL A 13 -7.01 -2.96 -1.00
C VAL A 13 -6.81 -1.73 -1.89
N THR A 14 -7.12 -0.52 -1.40
CA THR A 14 -6.75 0.71 -2.11
C THR A 14 -5.35 1.18 -1.78
N THR A 15 -4.77 1.92 -2.72
CA THR A 15 -3.53 2.69 -2.53
C THR A 15 -3.60 3.60 -1.30
N THR A 16 -4.77 4.17 -0.97
CA THR A 16 -4.97 4.96 0.25
C THR A 16 -4.81 4.13 1.52
N THR A 17 -5.29 2.88 1.53
CA THR A 17 -5.09 1.96 2.66
C THR A 17 -3.61 1.63 2.83
N VAL A 18 -2.91 1.36 1.72
CA VAL A 18 -1.47 1.11 1.75
C VAL A 18 -0.71 2.34 2.27
N ARG A 19 -1.04 3.55 1.79
CA ARG A 19 -0.47 4.80 2.33
C ARG A 19 -0.68 4.94 3.83
N ARG A 20 -1.89 4.64 4.32
CA ARG A 20 -2.18 4.62 5.76
C ARG A 20 -1.32 3.61 6.52
N TRP A 21 -1.04 2.45 5.93
CA TRP A 21 -0.12 1.49 6.57
C TRP A 21 1.30 2.04 6.65
N CYS A 22 1.77 2.74 5.61
CA CYS A 22 3.05 3.44 5.64
C CYS A 22 3.05 4.55 6.71
N ASP A 23 2.03 5.42 6.73
CA ASP A 23 1.91 6.51 7.70
C ASP A 23 1.79 6.00 9.15
N CYS A 24 1.14 4.86 9.36
CA CYS A 24 1.04 4.21 10.67
C CYS A 24 2.31 3.41 11.06
N GLY A 25 3.34 3.35 10.22
CA GLY A 25 4.56 2.58 10.48
C GLY A 25 4.33 1.06 10.49
N ARG A 26 3.26 0.58 9.83
CA ARG A 26 2.90 -0.85 9.79
C ARG A 26 3.69 -1.65 8.76
N LEU A 27 4.29 -0.95 7.79
CA LEU A 27 5.16 -1.51 6.77
C LEU A 27 6.59 -1.08 7.09
N PRO A 28 7.38 -1.90 7.81
CA PRO A 28 8.75 -1.57 8.15
C PRO A 28 9.60 -1.56 6.88
N GLY A 29 10.00 -0.37 6.43
CA GLY A 29 10.76 -0.18 5.20
C GLY A 29 10.01 0.58 4.09
N ALA A 30 8.76 0.98 4.32
CA ALA A 30 8.09 1.90 3.40
C ALA A 30 8.80 3.26 3.38
N GLU A 31 9.35 3.64 2.23
CA GLU A 31 10.02 4.92 2.03
C GLU A 31 9.27 5.79 1.05
N LYS A 32 9.32 7.11 1.29
CA LYS A 32 8.70 8.09 0.41
C LYS A 32 9.78 8.65 -0.53
N VAL A 33 9.81 8.16 -1.75
CA VAL A 33 10.79 8.54 -2.77
C VAL A 33 10.19 9.62 -3.69
N GLY A 34 10.83 10.79 -3.70
CA GLY A 34 10.53 11.90 -4.61
C GLY A 34 10.43 13.26 -3.92
N GLU A 35 10.46 14.33 -4.71
CA GLU A 35 10.40 15.71 -4.21
C GLU A 35 8.99 16.30 -4.25
N GLY A 36 8.56 16.88 -3.12
CA GLY A 36 7.29 17.61 -2.99
C GLY A 36 6.05 16.77 -3.28
N TYR A 37 5.12 17.31 -4.06
CA TYR A 37 3.83 16.69 -4.39
C TYR A 37 3.95 15.40 -5.23
N ARG A 38 5.12 15.12 -5.82
CA ARG A 38 5.40 13.92 -6.62
C ARG A 38 6.01 12.77 -5.80
N ALA A 39 6.18 12.96 -4.50
CA ALA A 39 6.73 11.95 -3.62
C ALA A 39 5.83 10.69 -3.63
N THR A 40 6.41 9.57 -4.06
CA THR A 40 5.77 8.27 -4.21
C THR A 40 6.25 7.34 -3.12
N TRP A 41 5.31 6.61 -2.51
CA TRP A 41 5.65 5.59 -1.53
C TRP A 41 6.11 4.31 -2.23
N VAL A 42 7.29 3.84 -1.84
CA VAL A 42 7.94 2.63 -2.32
C VAL A 42 8.11 1.70 -1.14
N ILE A 43 7.71 0.45 -1.31
CA ILE A 43 7.62 -0.54 -0.25
C ILE A 43 8.46 -1.75 -0.70
N PRO A 44 9.52 -2.13 0.04
CA PRO A 44 10.27 -3.34 -0.28
C PRO A 44 9.38 -4.58 -0.05
N GLU A 45 9.60 -5.63 -0.82
CA GLU A 45 8.86 -6.90 -0.67
C GLU A 45 9.06 -7.51 0.71
N GLU A 46 10.25 -7.32 1.28
CA GLU A 46 10.62 -7.74 2.64
C GLU A 46 9.68 -7.13 3.70
N ALA A 47 9.18 -5.90 3.48
CA ALA A 47 8.22 -5.26 4.39
C ALA A 47 6.83 -5.91 4.36
N LEU A 48 6.54 -6.70 3.32
CA LEU A 48 5.29 -7.45 3.15
C LEU A 48 5.42 -8.89 3.65
N GLU A 49 6.65 -9.37 3.85
CA GLU A 49 6.93 -10.73 4.26
C GLU A 49 6.48 -10.94 5.71
N GLY A 50 5.38 -11.68 5.89
CA GLY A 50 4.73 -11.87 7.19
C GLY A 50 3.81 -10.73 7.64
N PHE A 51 3.56 -9.73 6.78
CA PHE A 51 2.57 -8.69 7.07
C PHE A 51 1.14 -9.20 6.84
N GLU A 52 0.39 -9.40 7.92
CA GLU A 52 -1.05 -9.66 7.84
C GLU A 52 -1.83 -8.34 7.85
N PRO A 53 -2.50 -7.96 6.75
CA PRO A 53 -3.35 -6.78 6.76
C PRO A 53 -4.54 -6.99 7.72
N PRO A 54 -4.94 -5.98 8.48
CA PRO A 54 -6.14 -6.07 9.30
C PRO A 54 -7.33 -6.37 8.40
N ARG A 55 -8.19 -7.32 8.81
CA ARG A 55 -9.34 -7.77 8.00
C ARG A 55 -10.06 -6.56 7.42
N PRO A 56 -10.15 -6.42 6.10
CA PRO A 56 -10.86 -5.30 5.50
C PRO A 56 -12.33 -5.43 5.89
N GLY A 57 -12.80 -4.56 6.79
CA GLY A 57 -14.18 -4.57 7.29
C GLY A 57 -15.23 -4.36 6.21
N ARG A 58 -14.82 -3.98 4.98
CA ARG A 58 -15.68 -3.90 3.81
C ARG A 58 -14.86 -4.23 2.56
N PRO A 59 -15.25 -5.25 1.76
CA PRO A 59 -14.67 -5.42 0.44
C PRO A 59 -14.91 -4.14 -0.36
N GLN A 60 -13.85 -3.54 -0.89
CA GLN A 60 -14.01 -2.38 -1.75
C GLN A 60 -14.64 -2.81 -3.06
N ARG A 61 -15.55 -1.95 -3.54
CA ARG A 61 -16.27 -2.16 -4.79
C ARG A 61 -15.24 -2.44 -5.90
N PRO A 62 -15.44 -3.48 -6.73
CA PRO A 62 -14.52 -3.75 -7.83
C PRO A 62 -14.41 -2.50 -8.72
N PRO A 63 -13.24 -2.23 -9.32
CA PRO A 63 -13.07 -1.11 -10.21
C PRO A 63 -14.13 -1.20 -11.30
N ARG A 64 -14.86 -0.11 -11.50
CA ARG A 64 -15.90 -0.01 -12.52
C ARG A 64 -15.22 -0.09 -13.89
N SER A 65 -15.23 -1.27 -14.51
CA SER A 65 -14.90 -1.43 -15.91
C SER A 65 -15.85 -0.56 -16.72
N ALA A 66 -15.27 0.36 -17.51
CA ALA A 66 -15.99 1.25 -18.43
C ALA A 66 -16.46 0.48 -19.67
#